data_AF-A0A6J1GCQ9-F1
#
_entry.id   AF-A0A6J1GCQ9-F1
#
_cell.length_a   1.000
_cell.length_b   1.000
_cell.length_c   1.000
_cell.angle_alpha   90.00
_cell.angle_beta   90.00
_cell.angle_gamma   90.00
#
_symmetry.space_group_name_H-M   'P 1'
#
loop_
_entity.id
_entity.type
_entity.pdbx_description
1 polymer ?
#
loop_
_entity_poly.entity_id
_entity_poly.type
_entity_poly.pdbx_seq_one_letter_code
_entity_poly.pdbx_strand_id
1 'polypeptide(L)'
;MALKLQESQEQVLELSTSKEAHVIELQEISLERDRAWQAELETIQEQHKLDYAALASAVNEIHQLKIHLEMVAQSETKKINLTDSENNELDSLRTHLAEALCVVERMKNELESCRESEAQARLLANETLAQLEDAKKRVEELRYDGMEAMKGYHSIASELDESKARISVLEELVSKLKTDVANPAVENEKQGDHIDEHCCLKSEIEQLKSALEMAETKYHEEQIQNAVKVRTAYEQVEQIKTNMNSRESNLEQELKKSKVDIDELKADLMDKETELQAISEENEQLHAKIQKNLSSQREYELEREIKELKDHLAVMKSNLIDKDRQFRSVLDENDTLKLDINKRIMIRAKASDGTTEVEDTTTVEQEALTRLGVTMEETEKSNKRAARVSEQLEAAQAANVEIETELRRLRVQSDQWRKAAEAAAAMLSAGNNGKFMDRSASLDSSYDSDSAGKVNRSCAEIDDDLLKKKHGNVLKKIGVLWKKQHK
;
A
#
# COMPACT_ATOMS: atom_id res chain seq x y z
N MET A 1 -127.58 -44.70 23.89
CA MET A 1 -126.48 -44.51 22.92
C MET A 1 -126.17 -43.03 22.68
N ALA A 2 -127.15 -42.16 22.45
CA ALA A 2 -126.91 -40.73 22.15
C ALA A 2 -125.96 -39.98 23.12
N LEU A 3 -126.18 -40.05 24.44
CA LEU A 3 -125.34 -39.34 25.42
C LEU A 3 -123.84 -39.68 25.32
N LYS A 4 -123.48 -40.96 25.17
CA LYS A 4 -122.07 -41.38 25.00
C LYS A 4 -121.45 -40.89 23.69
N LEU A 5 -122.26 -40.67 22.65
CA LEU A 5 -121.79 -40.10 21.39
C LEU A 5 -121.53 -38.60 21.54
N GLN A 6 -122.42 -37.88 22.22
CA GLN A 6 -122.26 -36.45 22.50
C GLN A 6 -121.06 -36.19 23.43
N GLU A 7 -120.92 -36.95 24.51
CA GLU A 7 -119.78 -36.89 25.44
C GLU A 7 -118.46 -37.22 24.72
N SER A 8 -118.46 -38.21 23.82
CA SER A 8 -117.30 -38.51 22.96
C SER A 8 -117.00 -37.42 21.93
N GLN A 9 -118.01 -36.70 21.42
CA GLN A 9 -117.82 -35.57 20.51
C GLN A 9 -117.27 -34.34 21.24
N GLU A 10 -117.74 -34.09 22.45
CA GLU A 10 -117.26 -33.01 23.33
C GLU A 10 -115.81 -33.26 23.77
N GLN A 11 -115.45 -34.49 24.15
CA GLN A 11 -114.07 -34.89 24.40
C GLN A 11 -113.17 -34.77 23.17
N VAL A 12 -113.65 -35.10 21.97
CA VAL A 12 -112.87 -34.93 20.73
C VAL A 12 -112.68 -33.45 20.40
N LEU A 13 -113.67 -32.60 20.65
CA LEU A 13 -113.54 -31.14 20.49
C LEU A 13 -112.55 -30.56 21.50
N GLU A 14 -112.63 -30.94 22.78
CA GLU A 14 -111.71 -30.49 23.84
C GLU A 14 -110.27 -30.97 23.59
N LEU A 15 -110.07 -32.21 23.12
CA LEU A 15 -108.77 -32.70 22.67
C LEU A 15 -108.27 -31.96 21.42
N SER A 16 -109.16 -31.55 20.52
CA SER A 16 -108.79 -30.77 19.34
C SER A 16 -108.35 -29.36 19.71
N THR A 17 -109.10 -28.65 20.57
CA THR A 17 -108.75 -27.30 21.02
C THR A 17 -107.52 -27.28 21.92
N SER A 18 -107.37 -28.28 22.80
CA SER A 18 -106.15 -28.46 23.61
C SER A 18 -104.92 -28.73 22.75
N LYS A 19 -105.05 -29.58 21.72
CA LYS A 19 -103.97 -29.85 20.75
C LYS A 19 -103.65 -28.62 19.90
N GLU A 20 -104.64 -27.85 19.49
CA GLU A 20 -104.46 -26.63 18.71
C GLU A 20 -103.76 -25.54 19.55
N ALA A 21 -104.15 -25.37 20.82
CA ALA A 21 -103.45 -24.49 21.76
C ALA A 21 -101.98 -24.91 21.97
N HIS A 22 -101.70 -26.20 22.14
CA HIS A 22 -100.33 -26.71 22.26
C HIS A 22 -99.52 -26.55 20.96
N VAL A 23 -100.16 -26.59 19.78
CA VAL A 23 -99.49 -26.28 18.51
C VAL A 23 -99.13 -24.80 18.43
N ILE A 24 -100.01 -23.90 18.89
CA ILE A 24 -99.74 -22.46 18.97
C ILE A 24 -98.59 -22.20 19.96
N GLU A 25 -98.61 -22.78 21.16
CA GLU A 25 -97.54 -22.65 22.16
C GLU A 25 -96.18 -23.14 21.61
N LEU A 26 -96.15 -24.27 20.89
CA LEU A 26 -94.92 -24.75 20.23
C LEU A 26 -94.45 -23.80 19.10
N GLN A 27 -95.37 -23.18 18.35
CA GLN A 27 -95.02 -22.19 17.34
C GLN A 27 -94.46 -20.92 17.97
N GLU A 28 -95.04 -20.44 19.08
CA GLU A 28 -94.54 -19.31 19.85
C GLU A 28 -93.14 -19.61 20.41
N ILE A 29 -92.93 -20.78 21.04
CA ILE A 29 -91.60 -21.21 21.55
C ILE A 29 -90.57 -21.30 20.42
N SER A 30 -90.94 -21.84 19.24
CA SER A 30 -90.04 -21.89 18.08
C SER A 30 -89.65 -20.49 17.62
N LEU A 31 -90.63 -19.59 17.51
CA LEU A 31 -90.43 -18.23 17.01
C LEU A 31 -89.71 -17.33 18.04
N GLU A 32 -89.88 -17.57 19.33
CA GLU A 32 -89.09 -16.93 20.41
C GLU A 32 -87.63 -17.40 20.35
N ARG A 33 -87.39 -18.70 20.10
CA ARG A 33 -86.05 -19.28 19.91
C ARG A 33 -85.36 -18.76 18.66
N ASP A 34 -86.07 -18.66 17.54
CA ASP A 34 -85.53 -18.10 16.30
C ASP A 34 -85.16 -16.62 16.47
N ARG A 35 -85.99 -15.84 17.19
CA ARG A 35 -85.66 -14.45 17.58
C ARG A 35 -84.43 -14.38 18.50
N ALA A 36 -84.31 -15.27 19.48
CA ALA A 36 -83.14 -15.32 20.35
C ALA A 36 -81.85 -15.66 19.59
N TRP A 37 -81.90 -16.64 18.67
CA TRP A 37 -80.77 -17.00 17.81
C TRP A 37 -80.39 -15.90 16.82
N GLN A 38 -81.36 -15.13 16.31
CA GLN A 38 -81.08 -13.94 15.51
C GLN A 38 -80.34 -12.87 16.33
N ALA A 39 -80.79 -12.58 17.55
CA ALA A 39 -80.10 -11.64 18.45
C ALA A 39 -78.70 -12.12 18.86
N GLU A 40 -78.51 -13.40 19.15
CA GLU A 40 -77.19 -13.99 19.40
C GLU A 40 -76.27 -13.84 18.17
N LEU A 41 -76.79 -14.12 16.96
CA LEU A 41 -76.03 -13.96 15.72
C LEU A 41 -75.65 -12.49 15.46
N GLU A 42 -76.57 -11.54 15.69
CA GLU A 42 -76.30 -10.10 15.57
C GLU A 42 -75.23 -9.62 16.56
N THR A 43 -75.31 -10.05 17.84
CA THR A 43 -74.28 -9.69 18.83
C THR A 43 -72.90 -10.26 18.50
N ILE A 44 -72.82 -11.49 17.98
CA ILE A 44 -71.57 -12.07 17.48
C ILE A 44 -71.03 -11.30 16.27
N GLN A 45 -71.91 -10.87 15.34
CA GLN A 45 -71.50 -10.06 14.19
C GLN A 45 -70.96 -8.68 14.59
N GLU A 46 -71.59 -7.99 15.54
CA GLU A 46 -71.07 -6.73 16.07
C GLU A 46 -69.75 -6.92 16.83
N GLN A 47 -69.63 -7.98 17.64
CA GLN A 47 -68.37 -8.32 18.31
C GLN A 47 -67.25 -8.57 17.29
N HIS A 48 -67.50 -9.34 16.23
CA HIS A 48 -66.53 -9.56 15.16
C HIS A 48 -66.11 -8.27 14.43
N LYS A 49 -67.01 -7.28 14.27
CA LYS A 49 -66.66 -5.96 13.70
C LYS A 49 -65.73 -5.19 14.64
N LEU A 50 -66.00 -5.20 15.95
CA LEU A 50 -65.17 -4.57 16.97
C LEU A 50 -63.78 -5.22 17.05
N ASP A 51 -63.73 -6.56 17.08
CA ASP A 51 -62.48 -7.33 17.11
C ASP A 51 -61.65 -7.11 15.84
N TYR A 52 -62.29 -7.06 14.66
CA TYR A 52 -61.62 -6.76 13.40
C TYR A 52 -61.05 -5.33 13.38
N ALA A 53 -61.79 -4.34 13.90
CA ALA A 53 -61.30 -2.97 14.02
C ALA A 53 -60.13 -2.84 15.02
N ALA A 54 -60.21 -3.54 16.16
CA ALA A 54 -59.12 -3.59 17.14
C ALA A 54 -57.86 -4.27 16.56
N LEU A 55 -58.03 -5.38 15.85
CA LEU A 55 -56.94 -6.09 15.16
C LEU A 55 -56.31 -5.21 14.07
N ALA A 56 -57.11 -4.52 13.26
CA ALA A 56 -56.61 -3.59 12.24
C ALA A 56 -55.81 -2.42 12.87
N SER A 57 -56.27 -1.89 14.00
CA SER A 57 -55.54 -0.86 14.76
C SER A 57 -54.22 -1.39 15.29
N ALA A 58 -54.21 -2.57 15.91
CA ALA A 58 -53.00 -3.20 16.44
C ALA A 58 -51.98 -3.55 15.35
N VAL A 59 -52.43 -4.03 14.19
CA VAL A 59 -51.57 -4.29 13.02
C VAL A 59 -50.95 -2.99 12.49
N ASN A 60 -51.72 -1.90 12.43
CA ASN A 60 -51.19 -0.60 12.04
C ASN A 60 -50.16 -0.07 13.06
N GLU A 61 -50.42 -0.19 14.36
CA GLU A 61 -49.46 0.18 15.42
C GLU A 61 -48.16 -0.64 15.32
N ILE A 62 -48.26 -1.97 15.18
CA ILE A 62 -47.10 -2.86 14.97
C ILE A 62 -46.30 -2.44 13.73
N HIS A 63 -46.98 -2.03 12.65
CA HIS A 63 -46.31 -1.54 11.43
C HIS A 63 -45.54 -0.22 11.69
N GLN A 64 -46.14 0.74 12.39
CA GLN A 64 -45.48 2.00 12.76
C GLN A 64 -44.29 1.76 13.71
N LEU A 65 -44.45 0.90 14.72
CA LEU A 65 -43.37 0.52 15.64
C LEU A 65 -42.22 -0.18 14.91
N LYS A 66 -42.52 -1.03 13.92
CA LYS A 66 -41.49 -1.67 13.08
C LYS A 66 -40.69 -0.66 12.27
N ILE A 67 -41.35 0.33 11.64
CA ILE A 67 -40.68 1.43 10.93
C ILE A 67 -39.80 2.23 11.89
N HIS A 68 -40.31 2.55 13.08
CA HIS A 68 -39.56 3.30 14.08
C HIS A 68 -38.32 2.54 14.56
N LEU A 69 -38.44 1.24 14.84
CA LEU A 69 -37.32 0.38 15.22
C LEU A 69 -36.25 0.32 14.13
N GLU A 70 -36.65 0.21 12.86
CA GLU A 70 -35.74 0.22 11.72
C GLU A 70 -35.01 1.56 11.57
N MET A 71 -35.72 2.68 11.73
CA MET A 71 -35.11 4.02 11.76
C MET A 71 -34.10 4.18 12.92
N VAL A 72 -34.43 3.68 14.11
CA VAL A 72 -33.51 3.70 15.27
C VAL A 72 -32.26 2.89 14.97
N ALA A 73 -32.40 1.64 14.51
CA ALA A 73 -31.25 0.79 14.14
C ALA A 73 -30.38 1.41 13.03
N GLN A 74 -31.00 2.05 12.02
CA GLN A 74 -30.26 2.82 11.00
C GLN A 74 -29.56 4.06 11.56
N SER A 75 -30.04 4.64 12.67
CA SER A 75 -29.39 5.77 13.34
C SER A 75 -28.24 5.31 14.26
N GLU A 76 -28.39 4.17 14.91
CA GLU A 76 -27.37 3.57 15.78
C GLU A 76 -26.19 3.05 14.97
N THR A 77 -26.43 2.34 13.86
CA THR A 77 -25.37 1.91 12.92
C THR A 77 -24.60 3.11 12.36
N LYS A 78 -25.27 4.22 12.02
CA LYS A 78 -24.59 5.47 11.61
C LYS A 78 -23.73 6.08 12.73
N LYS A 79 -24.19 6.04 13.99
CA LYS A 79 -23.41 6.49 15.14
C LYS A 79 -22.18 5.61 15.38
N ILE A 80 -22.34 4.29 15.33
CA ILE A 80 -21.24 3.31 15.48
C ILE A 80 -20.18 3.57 14.40
N ASN A 81 -20.59 3.65 13.13
CA ASN A 81 -19.67 3.93 12.03
C ASN A 81 -18.94 5.28 12.18
N LEU A 82 -19.59 6.31 12.75
CA LEU A 82 -18.95 7.59 13.04
C LEU A 82 -17.93 7.46 14.17
N THR A 83 -18.29 6.82 15.29
CA THR A 83 -17.34 6.60 16.40
C THR A 83 -16.18 5.70 16.01
N ASP A 84 -16.39 4.73 15.11
CA ASP A 84 -15.33 3.89 14.58
C ASP A 84 -14.38 4.72 13.67
N SER A 85 -14.91 5.64 12.87
CA SER A 85 -14.09 6.60 12.09
C SER A 85 -13.25 7.50 13.01
N GLU A 86 -13.88 8.09 14.03
CA GLU A 86 -13.21 8.95 15.03
C GLU A 86 -12.12 8.18 15.81
N ASN A 87 -12.37 6.92 16.18
CA ASN A 87 -11.38 6.05 16.83
C ASN A 87 -10.21 5.72 15.90
N ASN A 88 -10.47 5.40 14.63
CA ASN A 88 -9.42 5.13 13.64
C ASN A 88 -8.53 6.37 13.39
N GLU A 89 -9.11 7.56 13.32
CA GLU A 89 -8.36 8.82 13.23
C GLU A 89 -7.53 9.06 14.49
N LEU A 90 -8.09 8.80 15.68
CA LEU A 90 -7.41 8.97 16.96
C LEU A 90 -6.22 8.00 17.10
N ASP A 91 -6.37 6.74 16.69
CA ASP A 91 -5.26 5.77 16.71
C ASP A 91 -4.20 6.08 15.63
N SER A 92 -4.59 6.61 14.46
CA SER A 92 -3.64 7.15 13.48
C SER A 92 -2.85 8.35 14.04
N LEU A 93 -3.49 9.25 14.77
CA LEU A 93 -2.81 10.37 15.43
C LEU A 93 -1.88 9.88 16.56
N ARG A 94 -2.25 8.82 17.29
CA ARG A 94 -1.39 8.20 18.30
C ARG A 94 -0.14 7.56 17.69
N THR A 95 -0.27 6.85 16.56
CA THR A 95 0.90 6.23 15.89
C THR A 95 1.86 7.30 15.37
N HIS A 96 1.37 8.34 14.68
CA HIS A 96 2.20 9.46 14.24
C HIS A 96 2.89 10.19 15.42
N LEU A 97 2.20 10.35 16.57
CA LEU A 97 2.80 10.93 17.76
C LEU A 97 3.92 10.05 18.35
N ALA A 98 3.74 8.73 18.37
CA ALA A 98 4.76 7.79 18.82
C ALA A 98 6.00 7.79 17.91
N GLU A 99 5.79 7.85 16.59
CA GLU A 99 6.87 8.01 15.59
C GLU A 99 7.63 9.33 15.77
N ALA A 100 6.92 10.45 15.94
CA ALA A 100 7.52 11.75 16.19
C ALA A 100 8.35 11.76 17.48
N LEU A 101 7.86 11.14 18.57
CA LEU A 101 8.62 10.98 19.81
C LEU A 101 9.88 10.11 19.62
N CYS A 102 9.81 9.05 18.82
CA CYS A 102 10.97 8.22 18.48
C CYS A 102 12.04 9.03 17.71
N VAL A 103 11.63 9.86 16.75
CA VAL A 103 12.53 10.76 16.02
C VAL A 103 13.17 11.79 16.96
N VAL A 104 12.39 12.42 17.85
CA VAL A 104 12.90 13.40 18.81
C VAL A 104 13.92 12.79 19.78
N GLU A 105 13.66 11.59 20.30
CA GLU A 105 14.61 10.92 21.19
C GLU A 105 15.89 10.49 20.46
N ARG A 106 15.80 10.11 19.17
CA ARG A 106 16.98 9.86 18.32
C ARG A 106 17.81 11.11 18.11
N MET A 107 17.19 12.22 17.70
CA MET A 107 17.87 13.52 17.49
C MET A 107 18.53 14.03 18.78
N LYS A 108 17.92 13.77 19.94
CA LYS A 108 18.48 14.11 21.25
C LYS A 108 19.73 13.28 21.58
N ASN A 109 19.74 12.00 21.27
CA ASN A 109 20.93 11.14 21.45
C ASN A 109 22.06 11.54 20.49
N GLU A 110 21.73 11.85 19.23
CA GLU A 110 22.68 12.39 18.24
C GLU A 110 23.28 13.74 18.70
N LEU A 111 22.45 14.62 19.26
CA LEU A 111 22.88 15.92 19.80
C LEU A 111 23.86 15.78 20.97
N GLU A 112 23.60 14.85 21.91
CA GLU A 112 24.52 14.61 23.03
C GLU A 112 25.84 14.00 22.55
N SER A 113 25.81 13.04 21.61
CA SER A 113 27.02 12.49 20.99
C SER A 113 27.84 13.55 20.23
N CYS A 114 27.18 14.47 19.51
CA CYS A 114 27.84 15.63 18.89
C CYS A 114 28.48 16.53 19.96
N ARG A 115 27.82 16.76 21.08
CA ARG A 115 28.32 17.60 22.19
C ARG A 115 29.53 16.97 22.89
N GLU A 116 29.52 15.65 23.10
CA GLU A 116 30.66 14.90 23.64
C GLU A 116 31.86 14.98 22.69
N SER A 117 31.65 14.80 21.38
CA SER A 117 32.74 14.89 20.40
C SER A 117 33.26 16.33 20.24
N GLU A 118 32.40 17.36 20.31
CA GLU A 118 32.83 18.77 20.38
C GLU A 118 33.71 19.03 21.60
N ALA A 119 33.32 18.53 22.79
CA ALA A 119 34.10 18.68 24.00
C ALA A 119 35.48 18.01 23.91
N GLN A 120 35.55 16.80 23.33
CA GLN A 120 36.82 16.09 23.08
C GLN A 120 37.71 16.84 22.08
N ALA A 121 37.15 17.27 20.94
CA ALA A 121 37.87 18.06 19.94
C ALA A 121 38.40 19.37 20.52
N ARG A 122 37.62 20.03 21.39
CA ARG A 122 38.04 21.26 22.10
C ARG A 122 39.16 21.02 23.11
N LEU A 123 39.16 19.89 23.81
CA LEU A 123 40.28 19.51 24.70
C LEU A 123 41.57 19.29 23.89
N LEU A 124 41.50 18.53 22.80
CA LEU A 124 42.64 18.30 21.89
C LEU A 124 43.16 19.61 21.27
N ALA A 125 42.26 20.52 20.89
CA ALA A 125 42.64 21.85 20.38
C ALA A 125 43.37 22.68 21.46
N ASN A 126 42.92 22.66 22.71
CA ASN A 126 43.59 23.35 23.81
C ASN A 126 44.98 22.73 24.13
N GLU A 127 45.07 21.40 24.11
CA GLU A 127 46.35 20.70 24.35
C GLU A 127 47.37 20.99 23.25
N THR A 128 46.96 20.89 21.97
CA THR A 128 47.83 21.20 20.83
C THR A 128 48.24 22.68 20.79
N LEU A 129 47.37 23.61 21.21
CA LEU A 129 47.75 25.01 21.43
C LEU A 129 48.80 25.18 22.52
N ALA A 130 48.68 24.50 23.67
CA ALA A 130 49.68 24.55 24.72
C ALA A 130 51.03 23.96 24.26
N GLN A 131 51.01 22.84 23.54
CA GLN A 131 52.20 22.25 22.93
C GLN A 131 52.86 23.21 21.91
N LEU A 132 52.07 23.94 21.11
CA LEU A 132 52.55 24.95 20.17
C LEU A 132 53.19 26.15 20.89
N GLU A 133 52.60 26.63 21.99
CA GLU A 133 53.18 27.71 22.80
C GLU A 133 54.52 27.32 23.43
N ASP A 134 54.63 26.09 23.95
CA ASP A 134 55.89 25.59 24.51
C ASP A 134 56.95 25.34 23.43
N ALA A 135 56.56 24.81 22.27
CA ALA A 135 57.46 24.70 21.12
C ALA A 135 57.97 26.09 20.66
N LYS A 136 57.09 27.09 20.64
CA LYS A 136 57.44 28.48 20.32
C LYS A 136 58.45 29.06 21.31
N LYS A 137 58.24 28.89 22.62
CA LYS A 137 59.20 29.34 23.66
C LYS A 137 60.58 28.74 23.43
N ARG A 138 60.67 27.42 23.20
CA ARG A 138 61.94 26.73 22.92
C ARG A 138 62.63 27.23 21.64
N VAL A 139 61.86 27.59 20.61
CA VAL A 139 62.41 28.21 19.38
C VAL A 139 62.93 29.62 19.63
N GLU A 140 62.30 30.39 20.51
CA GLU A 140 62.77 31.71 20.93
C GLU A 140 64.05 31.61 21.78
N GLU A 141 64.13 30.63 22.70
CA GLU A 141 65.35 30.28 23.46
C GLU A 141 66.51 29.88 22.52
N LEU A 142 66.31 28.92 21.62
CA LEU A 142 67.33 28.49 20.65
C LEU A 142 67.78 29.62 19.71
N ARG A 143 66.90 30.58 19.40
CA ARG A 143 67.25 31.79 18.64
C ARG A 143 68.15 32.75 19.43
N TYR A 144 67.90 32.88 20.73
CA TYR A 144 68.76 33.66 21.63
C TYR A 144 70.14 33.02 21.74
N ASP A 145 70.21 31.71 22.02
CA ASP A 145 71.46 30.97 22.11
C ASP A 145 72.28 31.03 20.81
N GLY A 146 71.61 30.90 19.66
CA GLY A 146 72.23 31.06 18.35
C GLY A 146 72.79 32.48 18.11
N MET A 147 72.16 33.51 18.66
CA MET A 147 72.65 34.90 18.59
C MET A 147 73.88 35.10 19.49
N GLU A 148 73.87 34.56 20.71
CA GLU A 148 75.04 34.62 21.61
C GLU A 148 76.23 33.83 21.06
N ALA A 149 75.99 32.62 20.52
CA ALA A 149 77.01 31.85 19.83
C ALA A 149 77.60 32.62 18.63
N MET A 150 76.77 33.29 17.82
CA MET A 150 77.22 34.13 16.70
C MET A 150 78.09 35.31 17.17
N LYS A 151 77.76 35.97 18.29
CA LYS A 151 78.61 37.00 18.90
C LYS A 151 79.95 36.43 19.33
N GLY A 152 79.96 35.26 19.97
CA GLY A 152 81.18 34.55 20.36
C GLY A 152 82.08 34.23 19.17
N TYR A 153 81.52 33.67 18.09
CA TYR A 153 82.26 33.42 16.84
C TYR A 153 82.82 34.71 16.23
N HIS A 154 82.09 35.83 16.30
CA HIS A 154 82.58 37.11 15.79
C HIS A 154 83.74 37.67 16.62
N SER A 155 83.71 37.53 17.96
CA SER A 155 84.86 37.88 18.83
C SER A 155 86.09 37.05 18.48
N ILE A 156 85.94 35.72 18.42
CA ILE A 156 87.04 34.80 18.08
C ILE A 156 87.60 35.09 16.69
N ALA A 157 86.76 35.42 15.71
CA ALA A 157 87.22 35.82 14.37
C ALA A 157 88.05 37.12 14.41
N SER A 158 87.61 38.11 15.18
CA SER A 158 88.37 39.36 15.37
C SER A 158 89.70 39.14 16.08
N GLU A 159 89.72 38.33 17.14
CA GLU A 159 90.95 37.94 17.86
C GLU A 159 91.91 37.14 16.98
N LEU A 160 91.39 36.27 16.12
CA LEU A 160 92.15 35.52 15.13
C LEU A 160 92.78 36.44 14.07
N ASP A 161 92.05 37.43 13.57
CA ASP A 161 92.58 38.38 12.59
C ASP A 161 93.60 39.34 13.21
N GLU A 162 93.43 39.74 14.47
CA GLU A 162 94.48 40.45 15.22
C GLU A 162 95.73 39.57 15.42
N SER A 163 95.55 38.29 15.77
CA SER A 163 96.63 37.32 15.90
C SER A 163 97.41 37.13 14.59
N LYS A 164 96.71 36.98 13.45
CA LYS A 164 97.33 36.93 12.11
C LYS A 164 98.13 38.20 11.82
N ALA A 165 97.61 39.37 12.15
CA ALA A 165 98.32 40.64 11.95
C ALA A 165 99.62 40.69 12.78
N ARG A 166 99.57 40.26 14.06
CA ARG A 166 100.75 40.15 14.93
C ARG A 166 101.77 39.13 14.39
N ILE A 167 101.30 37.97 13.88
CA ILE A 167 102.15 36.96 13.24
C ILE A 167 102.85 37.54 12.00
N SER A 168 102.13 38.25 11.12
CA SER A 168 102.71 38.87 9.93
C SER A 168 103.84 39.87 10.27
N VAL A 169 103.70 40.65 11.36
CA VAL A 169 104.77 41.55 11.84
C VAL A 169 105.97 40.76 12.37
N LEU A 170 105.74 39.66 13.10
CA LEU A 170 106.80 38.78 13.57
C LEU A 170 107.51 38.06 12.42
N GLU A 171 106.80 37.63 11.38
CA GLU A 171 107.38 37.04 10.17
C GLU A 171 108.23 38.05 9.39
N GLU A 172 107.82 39.34 9.35
CA GLU A 172 108.63 40.42 8.77
C GLU A 172 109.92 40.67 9.58
N LEU A 173 109.83 40.67 10.92
CA LEU A 173 110.98 40.78 11.83
C LEU A 173 111.94 39.58 11.71
N VAL A 174 111.42 38.36 11.66
CA VAL A 174 112.21 37.14 11.43
C VAL A 174 112.84 37.17 10.05
N SER A 175 112.15 37.68 9.02
CA SER A 175 112.72 37.84 7.68
C SER A 175 113.89 38.83 7.67
N LYS A 176 113.80 39.95 8.41
CA LYS A 176 114.90 40.91 8.60
C LYS A 176 116.10 40.28 9.33
N LEU A 177 115.86 39.59 10.44
CA LEU A 177 116.91 38.85 11.16
C LEU A 177 117.56 37.76 10.29
N LYS A 178 116.79 37.13 9.40
CA LYS A 178 117.26 36.10 8.47
C LYS A 178 118.00 36.66 7.25
N THR A 179 117.82 37.94 6.92
CA THR A 179 118.70 38.67 5.98
C THR A 179 119.99 39.17 6.63
N ASP A 180 120.01 39.40 7.95
CA ASP A 180 121.19 39.84 8.69
C ASP A 180 122.15 38.69 9.09
N VAL A 181 121.71 37.43 9.00
CA VAL A 181 122.51 36.25 9.41
C VAL A 181 122.85 35.36 8.20
N ALA A 182 123.95 35.70 7.52
CA ALA A 182 124.50 34.93 6.40
C ALA A 182 126.04 34.83 6.37
N ASN A 183 126.66 34.44 7.50
CA ASN A 183 128.01 33.82 7.64
C ASN A 183 129.26 34.69 7.29
N PRO A 184 130.52 34.29 7.68
CA PRO A 184 130.96 33.10 8.45
C PRO A 184 131.95 33.38 9.64
N ALA A 185 132.28 32.32 10.42
CA ALA A 185 133.61 32.03 11.02
C ALA A 185 134.21 32.97 12.13
N VAL A 186 135.11 32.60 13.06
CA VAL A 186 135.74 31.33 13.55
C VAL A 186 136.52 31.59 14.87
N GLU A 187 136.63 30.59 15.76
CA GLU A 187 137.65 30.34 16.83
C GLU A 187 137.89 31.24 18.09
N ASN A 188 138.04 30.53 19.24
CA ASN A 188 139.07 30.62 20.31
C ASN A 188 139.25 31.95 21.13
N GLU A 189 139.58 31.97 22.44
CA GLU A 189 139.98 30.93 23.43
C GLU A 189 139.93 31.49 24.89
N LYS A 190 140.08 30.59 25.89
CA LYS A 190 140.63 30.78 27.28
C LYS A 190 139.77 31.24 28.49
N GLN A 191 139.48 30.23 29.32
CA GLN A 191 140.08 29.99 30.66
C GLN A 191 139.85 30.94 31.86
N GLY A 192 139.35 30.35 32.96
CA GLY A 192 139.31 30.92 34.33
C GLY A 192 137.89 30.84 34.92
N ASP A 193 137.62 30.29 36.10
CA ASP A 193 138.50 29.70 37.12
C ASP A 193 137.72 28.59 37.88
N HIS A 194 138.41 27.59 38.44
CA HIS A 194 137.74 26.46 39.13
C HIS A 194 137.34 26.80 40.58
N ILE A 195 136.46 25.95 41.13
CA ILE A 195 136.02 25.81 42.54
C ILE A 195 134.60 26.38 42.82
N ASP A 196 133.59 25.82 42.13
CA ASP A 196 132.27 25.46 42.71
C ASP A 196 131.40 24.55 41.80
N GLU A 197 131.82 24.29 40.55
CA GLU A 197 131.06 23.53 39.53
C GLU A 197 130.50 22.18 39.98
N HIS A 198 131.22 21.44 40.84
CA HIS A 198 130.78 20.09 41.25
C HIS A 198 129.55 20.12 42.19
N CYS A 199 129.25 21.25 42.83
CA CYS A 199 127.97 21.45 43.52
C CYS A 199 126.87 21.84 42.52
N CYS A 200 127.14 22.81 41.63
CA CYS A 200 126.17 23.29 40.65
C CYS A 200 125.71 22.20 39.68
N LEU A 201 126.64 21.46 39.05
CA LEU A 201 126.32 20.36 38.13
C LEU A 201 125.56 19.22 38.83
N LYS A 202 125.85 18.97 40.12
CA LYS A 202 125.10 17.96 40.89
C LYS A 202 123.67 18.43 41.17
N SER A 203 123.47 19.69 41.55
CA SER A 203 122.11 20.25 41.70
C SER A 203 121.36 20.33 40.38
N GLU A 204 122.04 20.59 39.26
CA GLU A 204 121.46 20.62 37.92
C GLU A 204 121.03 19.21 37.46
N ILE A 205 121.85 18.18 37.71
CA ILE A 205 121.46 16.78 37.46
C ILE A 205 120.26 16.36 38.32
N GLU A 206 120.19 16.79 39.59
CA GLU A 206 119.04 16.51 40.46
C GLU A 206 117.77 17.24 39.97
N GLN A 207 117.89 18.49 39.52
CA GLN A 207 116.81 19.27 38.92
C GLN A 207 116.33 18.66 37.60
N LEU A 208 117.24 18.24 36.71
CA LEU A 208 116.90 17.60 35.44
C LEU A 208 116.22 16.25 35.64
N LYS A 209 116.63 15.46 36.65
CA LYS A 209 115.91 14.23 37.04
C LYS A 209 114.50 14.53 37.55
N SER A 210 114.35 15.50 38.45
CA SER A 210 113.04 15.89 38.97
C SER A 210 112.13 16.46 37.86
N ALA A 211 112.68 17.22 36.92
CA ALA A 211 111.98 17.71 35.75
C ALA A 211 111.57 16.58 34.78
N LEU A 212 112.43 15.57 34.59
CA LEU A 212 112.12 14.38 33.79
C LEU A 212 111.01 13.55 34.43
N GLU A 213 111.10 13.26 35.74
CA GLU A 213 110.08 12.54 36.50
C GLU A 213 108.74 13.31 36.50
N MET A 214 108.76 14.64 36.59
CA MET A 214 107.58 15.48 36.45
C MET A 214 107.01 15.48 35.02
N ALA A 215 107.84 15.37 33.99
CA ALA A 215 107.39 15.26 32.60
C ALA A 215 106.80 13.88 32.29
N GLU A 216 107.41 12.81 32.80
CA GLU A 216 106.97 11.43 32.64
C GLU A 216 105.65 11.17 33.38
N THR A 217 105.51 11.67 34.62
CA THR A 217 104.24 11.62 35.36
C THR A 217 103.14 12.41 34.67
N LYS A 218 103.42 13.62 34.15
CA LYS A 218 102.44 14.38 33.33
C LYS A 218 102.04 13.65 32.06
N TYR A 219 102.98 13.05 31.33
CA TYR A 219 102.69 12.27 30.13
C TYR A 219 101.79 11.07 30.43
N HIS A 220 102.05 10.34 31.52
CA HIS A 220 101.18 9.26 31.96
C HIS A 220 99.80 9.74 32.43
N GLU A 221 99.73 10.88 33.12
CA GLU A 221 98.45 11.48 33.52
C GLU A 221 97.63 11.92 32.29
N GLU A 222 98.25 12.58 31.31
CA GLU A 222 97.60 12.93 30.04
C GLU A 222 97.14 11.69 29.26
N GLN A 223 97.95 10.61 29.25
CA GLN A 223 97.57 9.34 28.63
C GLN A 223 96.34 8.71 29.32
N ILE A 224 96.30 8.72 30.66
CA ILE A 224 95.15 8.23 31.43
C ILE A 224 93.92 9.11 31.18
N GLN A 225 94.05 10.43 31.24
CA GLN A 225 92.95 11.36 30.97
C GLN A 225 92.39 11.19 29.55
N ASN A 226 93.26 10.99 28.55
CA ASN A 226 92.85 10.74 27.17
C ASN A 226 92.11 9.39 27.05
N ALA A 227 92.66 8.32 27.63
CA ALA A 227 92.01 7.00 27.63
C ALA A 227 90.64 7.00 28.32
N VAL A 228 90.46 7.78 29.39
CA VAL A 228 89.15 7.99 30.04
C VAL A 228 88.20 8.78 29.15
N LYS A 229 88.63 9.92 28.59
CA LYS A 229 87.81 10.74 27.67
C LYS A 229 87.31 9.92 26.48
N VAL A 230 88.19 9.12 25.86
CA VAL A 230 87.84 8.21 24.76
C VAL A 230 86.81 7.17 25.21
N ARG A 231 87.01 6.52 26.37
CA ARG A 231 86.05 5.53 26.88
C ARG A 231 84.67 6.12 27.14
N THR A 232 84.61 7.27 27.83
CA THR A 232 83.34 7.97 28.10
C THR A 232 82.63 8.40 26.82
N ALA A 233 83.36 8.83 25.79
CA ALA A 233 82.77 9.13 24.48
C ALA A 233 82.17 7.88 23.81
N TYR A 234 82.85 6.73 23.87
CA TYR A 234 82.31 5.46 23.35
C TYR A 234 81.06 5.00 24.13
N GLU A 235 81.07 5.10 25.46
CA GLU A 235 79.91 4.77 26.31
C GLU A 235 78.70 5.66 25.98
N GLN A 236 78.91 6.97 25.77
CA GLN A 236 77.86 7.88 25.33
C GLN A 236 77.31 7.52 23.95
N VAL A 237 78.16 7.13 22.99
CA VAL A 237 77.72 6.72 21.65
C VAL A 237 76.89 5.43 21.69
N GLU A 238 77.28 4.42 22.46
CA GLU A 238 76.47 3.19 22.61
C GLU A 238 75.16 3.46 23.37
N GLN A 239 75.14 4.37 24.35
CA GLN A 239 73.88 4.80 24.99
C GLN A 239 72.95 5.55 24.03
N ILE A 240 73.49 6.42 23.17
CA ILE A 240 72.71 7.10 22.12
C ILE A 240 72.15 6.06 21.14
N LYS A 241 72.98 5.14 20.66
CA LYS A 241 72.61 4.07 19.71
C LYS A 241 71.52 3.15 20.25
N THR A 242 71.62 2.72 21.51
CA THR A 242 70.57 1.91 22.15
C THR A 242 69.26 2.68 22.33
N ASN A 243 69.32 3.97 22.69
CA ASN A 243 68.15 4.85 22.75
C ASN A 243 67.53 5.14 21.36
N MET A 244 68.34 5.23 20.31
CA MET A 244 67.87 5.39 18.93
C MET A 244 67.17 4.13 18.44
N ASN A 245 67.79 2.94 18.63
CA ASN A 245 67.20 1.67 18.22
C ASN A 245 65.86 1.38 18.92
N SER A 246 65.72 1.71 20.21
CA SER A 246 64.45 1.53 20.93
C SER A 246 63.37 2.51 20.45
N ARG A 247 63.73 3.77 20.19
CA ARG A 247 62.83 4.76 19.59
C ARG A 247 62.41 4.37 18.16
N GLU A 248 63.32 3.84 17.35
CA GLU A 248 63.04 3.34 16.01
C GLU A 248 62.06 2.15 16.05
N SER A 249 62.29 1.17 16.92
CA SER A 249 61.38 0.03 17.12
C SER A 249 59.98 0.47 17.57
N ASN A 250 59.87 1.47 18.45
CA ASN A 250 58.57 2.00 18.88
C ASN A 250 57.84 2.69 17.72
N LEU A 251 58.53 3.53 16.95
CA LEU A 251 57.95 4.18 15.76
C LEU A 251 57.54 3.16 14.68
N GLU A 252 58.29 2.08 14.50
CA GLU A 252 57.92 1.01 13.57
C GLU A 252 56.66 0.26 14.05
N GLN A 253 56.48 0.07 15.36
CA GLN A 253 55.28 -0.51 15.94
C GLN A 253 54.06 0.41 15.83
N GLU A 254 54.22 1.71 16.13
CA GLU A 254 53.18 2.73 15.95
C GLU A 254 52.75 2.84 14.48
N LEU A 255 53.71 2.81 13.53
CA LEU A 255 53.44 2.80 12.10
C LEU A 255 52.67 1.55 11.66
N LYS A 256 53.05 0.36 12.17
CA LYS A 256 52.33 -0.90 11.91
C LYS A 256 50.91 -0.84 12.46
N LYS A 257 50.71 -0.30 13.66
CA LYS A 257 49.38 -0.13 14.26
C LYS A 257 48.53 0.84 13.43
N SER A 258 49.03 2.05 13.17
CA SER A 258 48.31 3.06 12.38
C SER A 258 47.97 2.55 10.97
N LYS A 259 48.79 1.68 10.39
CA LYS A 259 48.47 1.02 9.12
C LYS A 259 47.28 0.06 9.22
N VAL A 260 47.20 -0.75 10.29
CA VAL A 260 46.03 -1.60 10.55
C VAL A 260 44.79 -0.74 10.79
N ASP A 261 44.89 0.30 11.63
CA ASP A 261 43.79 1.24 11.90
C ASP A 261 43.27 1.90 10.59
N ILE A 262 44.16 2.21 9.63
CA ILE A 262 43.79 2.73 8.29
C ILE A 262 43.11 1.67 7.42
N ASP A 263 43.60 0.43 7.41
CA ASP A 263 43.02 -0.66 6.62
C ASP A 263 41.63 -1.07 7.17
N GLU A 264 41.42 -1.01 8.49
CA GLU A 264 40.12 -1.20 9.16
C GLU A 264 39.14 -0.07 8.81
N LEU A 265 39.52 1.20 9.00
CA LEU A 265 38.67 2.35 8.63
C LEU A 265 38.30 2.37 7.14
N LYS A 266 39.17 1.83 6.28
CA LYS A 266 38.89 1.68 4.85
C LYS A 266 37.88 0.56 4.57
N ALA A 267 37.88 -0.52 5.34
CA ALA A 267 36.85 -1.56 5.24
C ALA A 267 35.49 -1.00 5.67
N ASP A 268 35.41 -0.35 6.84
CA ASP A 268 34.19 0.31 7.33
C ASP A 268 33.63 1.32 6.31
N LEU A 269 34.50 2.11 5.67
CA LEU A 269 34.09 3.08 4.65
C LEU A 269 33.53 2.41 3.38
N MET A 270 34.11 1.29 2.93
CA MET A 270 33.55 0.53 1.81
C MET A 270 32.20 -0.09 2.17
N ASP A 271 32.06 -0.65 3.37
CA ASP A 271 30.77 -1.20 3.83
C ASP A 271 29.69 -0.11 3.86
N LYS A 272 30.01 1.08 4.40
CA LYS A 272 29.09 2.24 4.38
C LYS A 272 28.79 2.76 2.98
N GLU A 273 29.74 2.72 2.05
CA GLU A 273 29.49 3.04 0.64
C GLU A 273 28.51 2.05 -0.01
N THR A 274 28.59 0.75 0.31
CA THR A 274 27.63 -0.25 -0.18
C THR A 274 26.23 -0.10 0.44
N GLU A 275 26.12 0.24 1.74
CA GLU A 275 24.84 0.56 2.38
C GLU A 275 24.18 1.78 1.72
N LEU A 276 24.95 2.85 1.47
CA LEU A 276 24.45 4.05 0.80
C LEU A 276 23.99 3.76 -0.64
N GLN A 277 24.72 2.94 -1.38
CA GLN A 277 24.33 2.51 -2.73
C GLN A 277 22.99 1.75 -2.71
N ALA A 278 22.82 0.81 -1.79
CA ALA A 278 21.56 0.07 -1.63
C ALA A 278 20.37 0.97 -1.27
N ILE A 279 20.57 1.96 -0.38
CA ILE A 279 19.56 2.96 -0.03
C ILE A 279 19.23 3.86 -1.23
N SER A 280 20.22 4.21 -2.06
CA SER A 280 20.00 4.97 -3.29
C SER A 280 19.12 4.20 -4.28
N GLU A 281 19.42 2.91 -4.50
CA GLU A 281 18.65 2.02 -5.37
C GLU A 281 17.21 1.80 -4.87
N GLU A 282 16.99 1.68 -3.56
CA GLU A 282 15.64 1.61 -2.99
C GLU A 282 14.87 2.92 -3.20
N ASN A 283 15.51 4.07 -2.99
CA ASN A 283 14.88 5.38 -3.22
C ASN A 283 14.49 5.59 -4.69
N GLU A 284 15.32 5.18 -5.65
CA GLU A 284 14.98 5.20 -7.08
C GLU A 284 13.77 4.31 -7.39
N GLN A 285 13.71 3.10 -6.81
CA GLN A 285 12.56 2.20 -6.96
C GLN A 285 11.27 2.75 -6.34
N LEU A 286 11.35 3.38 -5.16
CA LEU A 286 10.22 4.03 -4.51
C LEU A 286 9.74 5.24 -5.33
N HIS A 287 10.66 6.07 -5.82
CA HIS A 287 10.34 7.17 -6.71
C HIS A 287 9.64 6.69 -7.99
N ALA A 288 10.12 5.61 -8.62
CA ALA A 288 9.48 5.00 -9.78
C ALA A 288 8.07 4.45 -9.48
N LYS A 289 7.84 3.85 -8.31
CA LYS A 289 6.50 3.40 -7.86
C LYS A 289 5.56 4.58 -7.63
N ILE A 290 6.03 5.64 -6.95
CA ILE A 290 5.28 6.88 -6.72
C ILE A 290 4.93 7.53 -8.06
N GLN A 291 5.90 7.68 -8.95
CA GLN A 291 5.69 8.24 -10.29
C GLN A 291 4.72 7.38 -11.10
N LYS A 292 4.75 6.05 -11.02
CA LYS A 292 3.77 5.17 -11.69
C LYS A 292 2.34 5.37 -11.17
N ASN A 293 2.18 5.51 -9.84
CA ASN A 293 0.88 5.74 -9.21
C ASN A 293 0.33 7.13 -9.55
N LEU A 294 1.19 8.15 -9.58
CA LEU A 294 0.87 9.52 -10.00
C LEU A 294 0.72 9.64 -11.52
N SER A 295 1.34 8.76 -12.32
CA SER A 295 1.19 8.75 -13.78
C SER A 295 -0.12 8.08 -14.19
N SER A 296 -1.22 8.72 -13.81
CA SER A 296 -2.49 8.75 -14.53
C SER A 296 -3.31 7.46 -14.66
N GLN A 297 -2.78 6.24 -14.45
CA GLN A 297 -3.59 5.04 -14.68
C GLN A 297 -4.81 4.99 -13.75
N ARG A 298 -4.61 5.15 -12.44
CA ARG A 298 -5.72 5.13 -11.48
C ARG A 298 -6.62 6.37 -11.61
N GLU A 299 -6.05 7.50 -11.97
CA GLU A 299 -6.80 8.74 -12.21
C GLU A 299 -7.70 8.61 -13.45
N TYR A 300 -7.21 8.07 -14.57
CA TYR A 300 -8.01 7.80 -15.77
C TYR A 300 -9.11 6.75 -15.53
N GLU A 301 -8.83 5.71 -14.72
CA GLU A 301 -9.85 4.74 -14.30
C GLU A 301 -10.98 5.43 -13.51
N LEU A 302 -10.63 6.26 -12.52
CA LEU A 302 -11.59 7.02 -11.71
C LEU A 302 -12.35 8.07 -12.54
N GLU A 303 -11.68 8.79 -13.44
CA GLU A 303 -12.30 9.76 -14.35
C GLU A 303 -13.34 9.07 -15.27
N ARG A 304 -13.03 7.85 -15.75
CA ARG A 304 -13.96 7.01 -16.52
C ARG A 304 -15.15 6.54 -15.67
N GLU A 305 -14.90 5.99 -14.48
CA GLU A 305 -15.95 5.55 -13.54
C GLU A 305 -16.91 6.72 -13.19
N ILE A 306 -16.36 7.91 -12.91
CA ILE A 306 -17.11 9.15 -12.68
C ILE A 306 -17.94 9.54 -13.91
N LYS A 307 -17.40 9.38 -15.13
CA LYS A 307 -18.10 9.69 -16.37
C LYS A 307 -19.25 8.72 -16.63
N GLU A 308 -19.04 7.42 -16.44
CA GLU A 308 -20.09 6.40 -16.56
C GLU A 308 -21.22 6.62 -15.54
N LEU A 309 -20.89 6.90 -14.28
CA LEU A 309 -21.89 7.22 -13.25
C LEU A 309 -22.69 8.50 -13.56
N LYS A 310 -22.05 9.55 -14.10
CA LYS A 310 -22.74 10.77 -14.56
C LYS A 310 -23.73 10.47 -15.68
N ASP A 311 -23.37 9.59 -16.62
CA ASP A 311 -24.23 9.24 -17.76
C ASP A 311 -25.40 8.33 -17.32
N HIS A 312 -25.17 7.38 -16.41
CA HIS A 312 -26.25 6.61 -15.77
C HIS A 312 -27.23 7.51 -14.99
N LEU A 313 -26.73 8.50 -14.25
CA LEU A 313 -27.57 9.46 -13.53
C LEU A 313 -28.41 10.30 -14.51
N ALA A 314 -27.84 10.73 -15.64
CA ALA A 314 -28.57 11.45 -16.68
C ALA A 314 -29.71 10.61 -17.28
N VAL A 315 -29.48 9.32 -17.57
CA VAL A 315 -30.51 8.39 -18.04
C VAL A 315 -31.61 8.19 -16.98
N MET A 316 -31.23 7.94 -15.72
CA MET A 316 -32.19 7.77 -14.62
C MET A 316 -33.05 9.03 -14.42
N LYS A 317 -32.46 10.22 -14.53
CA LYS A 317 -33.16 11.50 -14.47
C LYS A 317 -34.14 11.69 -15.62
N SER A 318 -33.79 11.29 -16.85
CA SER A 318 -34.72 11.30 -17.98
C SER A 318 -35.91 10.37 -17.73
N ASN A 319 -35.63 9.13 -17.29
CA ASN A 319 -36.67 8.14 -16.98
C ASN A 319 -37.64 8.64 -15.89
N LEU A 320 -37.12 9.33 -14.87
CA LEU A 320 -37.96 9.93 -13.82
C LEU A 320 -38.86 11.04 -14.39
N ILE A 321 -38.32 11.95 -15.20
CA ILE A 321 -39.09 13.02 -15.87
C ILE A 321 -40.19 12.43 -16.78
N ASP A 322 -39.89 11.34 -17.49
CA ASP A 322 -40.85 10.66 -18.35
C ASP A 322 -41.94 9.93 -17.55
N LYS A 323 -41.60 9.39 -16.37
CA LYS A 323 -42.58 8.83 -15.41
C LYS A 323 -43.44 9.92 -14.78
N ASP A 324 -42.88 11.05 -14.38
CA ASP A 324 -43.63 12.21 -13.90
C ASP A 324 -44.58 12.78 -14.98
N ARG A 325 -44.23 12.65 -16.26
CA ARG A 325 -45.13 13.00 -17.38
C ARG A 325 -46.26 11.98 -17.53
N GLN A 326 -45.97 10.69 -17.40
CA GLN A 326 -47.00 9.63 -17.41
C GLN A 326 -47.99 9.81 -16.26
N PHE A 327 -47.51 10.07 -15.03
CA PHE A 327 -48.39 10.33 -13.89
C PHE A 327 -49.27 11.56 -14.07
N ARG A 328 -48.76 12.64 -14.67
CA ARG A 328 -49.57 13.83 -15.03
C ARG A 328 -50.65 13.51 -16.05
N SER A 329 -50.34 12.76 -17.13
CA SER A 329 -51.36 12.31 -18.10
C SER A 329 -52.47 11.50 -17.42
N VAL A 330 -52.09 10.52 -16.58
CA VAL A 330 -53.06 9.68 -15.86
C VAL A 330 -53.91 10.51 -14.89
N LEU A 331 -53.37 11.55 -14.26
CA LEU A 331 -54.12 12.46 -13.40
C LEU A 331 -55.14 13.28 -14.19
N ASP A 332 -54.72 13.89 -15.30
CA ASP A 332 -55.60 14.66 -16.20
C ASP A 332 -56.73 13.76 -16.76
N GLU A 333 -56.39 12.54 -17.20
CA GLU A 333 -57.34 11.51 -17.63
C GLU A 333 -58.33 11.14 -16.51
N ASN A 334 -57.85 10.94 -15.28
CA ASN A 334 -58.69 10.62 -14.12
C ASN A 334 -59.71 11.74 -13.82
N ASP A 335 -59.31 13.00 -13.93
CA ASP A 335 -60.19 14.14 -13.72
C ASP A 335 -61.20 14.33 -14.86
N THR A 336 -60.84 14.07 -16.12
CA THR A 336 -61.82 14.03 -17.21
C THR A 336 -62.84 12.90 -17.03
N LEU A 337 -62.41 11.71 -16.57
CA LEU A 337 -63.30 10.60 -16.26
C LEU A 337 -64.25 10.92 -15.10
N LYS A 338 -63.79 11.57 -14.02
CA LYS A 338 -64.67 12.07 -12.94
C LYS A 338 -65.73 13.02 -13.46
N LEU A 339 -65.36 13.98 -14.32
CA LEU A 339 -66.31 14.92 -14.92
C LEU A 339 -67.35 14.21 -15.78
N ASP A 340 -66.95 13.22 -16.59
CA ASP A 340 -67.88 12.44 -17.41
C ASP A 340 -68.78 11.50 -16.60
N ILE A 341 -68.28 10.89 -15.53
CA ILE A 341 -69.10 10.13 -14.56
C ILE A 341 -70.15 11.05 -13.93
N ASN A 342 -69.76 12.24 -13.46
CA ASN A 342 -70.69 13.22 -12.89
C ASN A 342 -71.75 13.67 -13.89
N LYS A 343 -71.38 13.95 -15.15
CA LYS A 343 -72.34 14.25 -16.24
C LYS A 343 -73.33 13.10 -16.44
N ARG A 344 -72.85 11.84 -16.50
CA ARG A 344 -73.71 10.66 -16.69
C ARG A 344 -74.69 10.47 -15.52
N ILE A 345 -74.24 10.69 -14.28
CA ILE A 345 -75.09 10.67 -13.08
C ILE A 345 -76.18 11.74 -13.18
N MET A 346 -75.82 12.98 -13.56
CA MET A 346 -76.81 14.06 -13.76
C MET A 346 -77.82 13.76 -14.88
N ILE A 347 -77.39 13.14 -15.98
CA ILE A 347 -78.29 12.74 -17.08
C ILE A 347 -79.24 11.63 -16.60
N ARG A 348 -78.74 10.61 -15.91
CA ARG A 348 -79.56 9.53 -15.33
C ARG A 348 -80.61 10.08 -14.36
N ALA A 349 -80.21 10.99 -13.47
CA ALA A 349 -81.12 11.62 -12.51
C ALA A 349 -82.22 12.48 -13.16
N LYS A 350 -81.96 13.05 -14.34
CA LYS A 350 -82.98 13.76 -15.14
C LYS A 350 -83.87 12.80 -15.94
N ALA A 351 -83.33 11.70 -16.43
CA ALA A 351 -84.09 10.69 -17.16
C ALA A 351 -85.10 9.95 -16.26
N SER A 352 -84.80 9.80 -14.96
CA SER A 352 -85.73 9.20 -13.98
C SER A 352 -86.94 10.07 -13.62
N ASP A 353 -87.02 11.32 -14.11
CA ASP A 353 -88.13 12.26 -13.86
C ASP A 353 -89.15 12.31 -15.03
N GLY A 354 -88.89 11.56 -16.10
CA GLY A 354 -89.70 11.56 -17.34
C GLY A 354 -90.07 10.15 -17.80
N THR A 355 -91.08 9.54 -17.19
CA THR A 355 -91.60 8.22 -17.59
C THR A 355 -92.53 8.31 -18.80
N THR A 356 -92.02 7.96 -20.00
CA THR A 356 -92.72 7.23 -21.09
C THR A 356 -91.79 7.03 -22.30
N GLU A 357 -90.83 6.08 -22.24
CA GLU A 357 -90.10 5.51 -23.42
C GLU A 357 -89.15 4.33 -23.04
N VAL A 358 -89.61 3.41 -22.18
CA VAL A 358 -88.75 2.34 -21.61
C VAL A 358 -88.80 1.01 -22.40
N GLU A 359 -89.76 0.83 -23.31
CA GLU A 359 -89.98 -0.47 -23.98
C GLU A 359 -89.05 -0.71 -25.18
N ASP A 360 -88.71 0.31 -25.97
CA ASP A 360 -87.78 0.15 -27.11
C ASP A 360 -86.30 0.09 -26.68
N THR A 361 -85.95 0.70 -25.53
CA THR A 361 -84.57 0.69 -25.01
C THR A 361 -84.21 -0.62 -24.33
N THR A 362 -85.15 -1.27 -23.65
CA THR A 362 -84.92 -2.54 -22.94
C THR A 362 -84.63 -3.72 -23.88
N THR A 363 -85.20 -3.73 -25.10
CA THR A 363 -84.89 -4.77 -26.10
C THR A 363 -83.45 -4.65 -26.63
N VAL A 364 -82.99 -3.43 -26.92
CA VAL A 364 -81.62 -3.15 -27.37
C VAL A 364 -80.60 -3.41 -26.25
N GLU A 365 -80.93 -3.11 -24.99
CA GLU A 365 -80.08 -3.46 -23.84
C GLU A 365 -79.97 -4.99 -23.65
N GLN A 366 -81.05 -5.75 -23.84
CA GLN A 366 -81.02 -7.22 -23.78
C GLN A 366 -80.19 -7.83 -24.93
N GLU A 367 -80.27 -7.27 -26.15
CA GLU A 367 -79.40 -7.70 -27.25
C GLU A 367 -77.92 -7.34 -27.00
N ALA A 368 -77.65 -6.17 -26.41
CA ALA A 368 -76.29 -5.79 -26.03
C ALA A 368 -75.72 -6.69 -24.92
N LEU A 369 -76.53 -7.05 -23.92
CA LEU A 369 -76.12 -7.95 -22.83
C LEU A 369 -75.85 -9.38 -23.32
N THR A 370 -76.68 -9.92 -24.22
CA THR A 370 -76.44 -11.24 -24.81
C THR A 370 -75.18 -11.26 -25.68
N ARG A 371 -74.94 -10.22 -26.50
CA ARG A 371 -73.68 -10.04 -27.25
C ARG A 371 -72.47 -9.93 -26.32
N LEU A 372 -72.57 -9.16 -25.23
CA LEU A 372 -71.50 -9.04 -24.22
C LEU A 372 -71.16 -10.42 -23.62
N GLY A 373 -72.16 -11.21 -23.24
CA GLY A 373 -71.99 -12.56 -22.70
C GLY A 373 -71.20 -13.48 -23.64
N VAL A 374 -71.52 -13.48 -24.94
CA VAL A 374 -70.78 -14.25 -25.96
C VAL A 374 -69.32 -13.78 -26.05
N THR A 375 -69.07 -12.46 -26.11
CA THR A 375 -67.68 -11.95 -26.18
C THR A 375 -66.87 -12.26 -24.91
N MET A 376 -67.52 -12.28 -23.74
CA MET A 376 -66.87 -12.65 -22.47
C MET A 376 -66.52 -14.15 -22.45
N GLU A 377 -67.40 -15.02 -22.96
CA GLU A 377 -67.11 -16.45 -23.10
C GLU A 377 -66.00 -16.71 -24.14
N GLU A 378 -65.96 -15.97 -25.24
CA GLU A 378 -64.91 -16.07 -26.26
C GLU A 378 -63.54 -15.59 -25.75
N THR A 379 -63.51 -14.49 -25.00
CA THR A 379 -62.27 -14.01 -24.37
C THR A 379 -61.79 -14.95 -23.27
N GLU A 380 -62.69 -15.55 -22.48
CA GLU A 380 -62.31 -16.59 -21.52
C GLU A 380 -61.77 -17.86 -22.21
N LYS A 381 -62.41 -18.31 -23.30
CA LYS A 381 -61.91 -19.40 -24.17
C LYS A 381 -60.58 -19.05 -24.83
N SER A 382 -60.34 -17.78 -25.14
CA SER A 382 -59.05 -17.29 -25.65
C SER A 382 -57.98 -17.32 -24.56
N ASN A 383 -58.29 -16.83 -23.36
CA ASN A 383 -57.39 -16.82 -22.20
C ASN A 383 -57.01 -18.25 -21.77
N LYS A 384 -57.99 -19.18 -21.70
CA LYS A 384 -57.74 -20.61 -21.45
C LYS A 384 -56.86 -21.26 -22.52
N ARG A 385 -56.90 -20.79 -23.78
CA ARG A 385 -55.97 -21.24 -24.83
C ARG A 385 -54.58 -20.61 -24.67
N ALA A 386 -54.49 -19.33 -24.36
CA ALA A 386 -53.23 -18.63 -24.10
C ALA A 386 -52.48 -19.25 -22.90
N ALA A 387 -53.18 -19.54 -21.80
CA ALA A 387 -52.61 -20.22 -20.63
C ALA A 387 -52.00 -21.59 -20.99
N ARG A 388 -52.73 -22.45 -21.73
CA ARG A 388 -52.22 -23.74 -22.21
C ARG A 388 -51.00 -23.60 -23.13
N VAL A 389 -50.97 -22.59 -24.00
CA VAL A 389 -49.82 -22.32 -24.87
C VAL A 389 -48.62 -21.82 -24.05
N SER A 390 -48.84 -21.01 -23.01
CA SER A 390 -47.78 -20.58 -22.09
C SER A 390 -47.20 -21.77 -21.31
N GLU A 391 -48.05 -22.65 -20.78
CA GLU A 391 -47.66 -23.87 -20.07
C GLU A 391 -46.88 -24.83 -20.99
N GLN A 392 -47.31 -25.00 -22.24
CA GLN A 392 -46.57 -25.77 -23.25
C GLN A 392 -45.22 -25.14 -23.61
N LEU A 393 -45.15 -23.80 -23.67
CA LEU A 393 -43.90 -23.08 -23.93
C LEU A 393 -42.92 -23.22 -22.76
N GLU A 394 -43.40 -23.11 -21.52
CA GLU A 394 -42.60 -23.30 -20.30
C GLU A 394 -42.07 -24.74 -20.20
N ALA A 395 -42.92 -25.74 -20.45
CA ALA A 395 -42.51 -27.14 -20.52
C ALA A 395 -41.45 -27.38 -21.62
N ALA A 396 -41.60 -26.77 -22.80
CA ALA A 396 -40.62 -26.86 -23.88
C ALA A 396 -39.29 -26.14 -23.55
N GLN A 397 -39.35 -25.03 -22.81
CA GLN A 397 -38.15 -24.32 -22.32
C GLN A 397 -37.42 -25.15 -21.26
N ALA A 398 -38.13 -25.76 -20.30
CA ALA A 398 -37.55 -26.64 -19.30
C ALA A 398 -36.85 -27.86 -19.95
N ALA A 399 -37.51 -28.52 -20.90
CA ALA A 399 -36.93 -29.63 -21.66
C ALA A 399 -35.69 -29.20 -22.47
N ASN A 400 -35.68 -28.00 -23.05
CA ASN A 400 -34.49 -27.46 -23.72
C ASN A 400 -33.33 -27.24 -22.74
N VAL A 401 -33.58 -26.68 -21.55
CA VAL A 401 -32.54 -26.48 -20.53
C VAL A 401 -31.94 -27.82 -20.09
N GLU A 402 -32.77 -28.85 -19.90
CA GLU A 402 -32.32 -30.21 -19.59
C GLU A 402 -31.47 -30.81 -20.72
N ILE A 403 -31.90 -30.69 -21.98
CA ILE A 403 -31.11 -31.14 -23.14
C ILE A 403 -29.78 -30.37 -23.23
N GLU A 404 -29.75 -29.07 -22.93
CA GLU A 404 -28.51 -28.32 -22.92
C GLU A 404 -27.56 -28.73 -21.78
N THR A 405 -28.06 -29.02 -20.58
CA THR A 405 -27.20 -29.52 -19.48
C THR A 405 -26.64 -30.90 -19.80
N GLU A 406 -27.43 -31.76 -20.43
CA GLU A 406 -26.99 -33.08 -20.89
C GLU A 406 -25.99 -32.98 -22.05
N LEU A 407 -26.17 -32.04 -22.99
CA LEU A 407 -25.18 -31.71 -24.02
C LEU A 407 -23.85 -31.20 -23.43
N ARG A 408 -23.90 -30.35 -22.39
CA ARG A 408 -22.69 -29.92 -21.66
C ARG A 408 -22.00 -31.12 -21.02
N ARG A 409 -22.75 -32.02 -20.37
CA ARG A 409 -22.24 -33.26 -19.77
C ARG A 409 -21.57 -34.18 -20.81
N LEU A 410 -22.21 -34.39 -21.96
CA LEU A 410 -21.68 -35.19 -23.06
C LEU A 410 -20.45 -34.57 -23.72
N ARG A 411 -20.38 -33.23 -23.85
CA ARG A 411 -19.16 -32.53 -24.31
C ARG A 411 -17.98 -32.78 -23.37
N VAL A 412 -18.17 -32.61 -22.05
CA VAL A 412 -17.12 -32.89 -21.06
C VAL A 412 -16.65 -34.35 -21.15
N GLN A 413 -17.56 -35.31 -21.30
CA GLN A 413 -17.18 -36.72 -21.50
C GLN A 413 -16.43 -36.92 -22.82
N SER A 414 -16.88 -36.34 -23.94
CA SER A 414 -16.18 -36.42 -25.23
C SER A 414 -14.77 -35.82 -25.16
N ASP A 415 -14.59 -34.69 -24.47
CA ASP A 415 -13.29 -34.06 -24.26
C ASP A 415 -12.37 -34.91 -23.35
N GLN A 416 -12.93 -35.60 -22.34
CA GLN A 416 -12.20 -36.57 -21.53
C GLN A 416 -11.75 -37.78 -22.36
N TRP A 417 -12.63 -38.36 -23.17
CA TRP A 417 -12.27 -39.45 -24.09
C TRP A 417 -11.24 -39.01 -25.13
N ARG A 418 -11.33 -37.78 -25.65
CA ARG A 418 -10.33 -37.22 -26.56
C ARG A 418 -8.96 -37.08 -25.89
N LYS A 419 -8.90 -36.48 -24.69
CA LYS A 419 -7.65 -36.37 -23.91
C LYS A 419 -7.06 -37.74 -23.54
N ALA A 420 -7.90 -38.72 -23.21
CA ALA A 420 -7.46 -40.09 -22.97
C ALA A 420 -6.92 -40.76 -24.24
N ALA A 421 -7.55 -40.54 -25.39
CA ALA A 421 -7.07 -41.02 -26.69
C ALA A 421 -5.79 -40.31 -27.14
N GLU A 422 -5.65 -39.00 -26.93
CA GLU A 422 -4.43 -38.22 -27.17
C GLU A 422 -3.28 -38.69 -26.27
N ALA A 423 -3.55 -38.93 -24.98
CA ALA A 423 -2.56 -39.50 -24.06
C ALA A 423 -2.16 -40.92 -24.46
N ALA A 424 -3.11 -41.78 -24.82
CA ALA A 424 -2.82 -43.12 -25.32
C ALA A 424 -2.05 -43.09 -26.65
N ALA A 425 -2.40 -42.20 -27.58
CA ALA A 425 -1.68 -42.00 -28.84
C ALA A 425 -0.27 -41.44 -28.60
N ALA A 426 -0.08 -40.53 -27.63
CA ALA A 426 1.23 -40.06 -27.22
C ALA A 426 2.07 -41.19 -26.60
N MET A 427 1.48 -42.05 -25.77
CA MET A 427 2.16 -43.23 -25.22
C MET A 427 2.54 -44.27 -26.30
N LEU A 428 1.68 -44.47 -27.32
CA LEU A 428 1.97 -45.34 -28.46
C LEU A 428 3.00 -44.72 -29.43
N SER A 429 2.98 -43.39 -29.61
CA SER A 429 3.90 -42.65 -30.49
C SER A 429 5.28 -42.41 -29.87
N ALA A 430 5.36 -42.30 -28.54
CA ALA A 430 6.62 -42.15 -27.81
C ALA A 430 7.52 -43.40 -27.85
N GLY A 431 7.06 -44.51 -28.43
CA GLY A 431 7.83 -45.75 -28.44
C GLY A 431 7.34 -46.87 -29.36
N ASN A 432 7.16 -46.64 -30.67
CA ASN A 432 7.67 -47.58 -31.69
C ASN A 432 7.65 -47.01 -33.14
N ASN A 433 8.70 -47.34 -33.92
CA ASN A 433 8.65 -47.26 -35.39
C ASN A 433 7.90 -48.49 -35.94
N GLY A 434 6.69 -48.33 -36.47
CA GLY A 434 5.99 -49.47 -37.06
C GLY A 434 4.66 -49.16 -37.75
N LYS A 435 4.57 -49.51 -39.03
CA LYS A 435 3.33 -49.66 -39.81
C LYS A 435 2.25 -50.43 -39.02
N PHE A 436 0.99 -50.01 -39.12
CA PHE A 436 -0.20 -50.86 -39.40
C PHE A 436 -1.40 -49.88 -39.52
N MET A 437 -1.88 -49.52 -40.72
CA MET A 437 -2.65 -50.29 -41.73
C MET A 437 -4.17 -50.24 -41.47
N ASP A 438 -4.90 -49.80 -42.49
CA ASP A 438 -6.37 -49.82 -42.58
C ASP A 438 -7.00 -51.14 -42.12
N ARG A 439 -8.20 -51.05 -41.51
CA ARG A 439 -9.36 -51.89 -41.88
C ARG A 439 -10.66 -51.53 -41.15
N SER A 440 -11.72 -51.44 -41.96
CA SER A 440 -13.10 -51.93 -41.74
C SER A 440 -13.90 -51.43 -40.51
N ALA A 441 -15.06 -50.76 -40.64
CA ALA A 441 -16.31 -51.05 -41.37
C ALA A 441 -17.29 -52.03 -40.66
N SER A 442 -18.57 -51.99 -41.08
CA SER A 442 -19.73 -52.82 -40.68
C SER A 442 -20.37 -52.51 -39.31
N LEU A 443 -21.71 -52.50 -39.11
CA LEU A 443 -22.97 -52.52 -39.91
C LEU A 443 -24.03 -51.82 -39.01
N ASP A 444 -24.95 -50.95 -39.45
CA ASP A 444 -26.07 -51.05 -40.42
C ASP A 444 -27.31 -51.84 -39.95
N SER A 445 -28.50 -51.26 -40.23
CA SER A 445 -29.90 -51.78 -40.17
C SER A 445 -30.87 -50.63 -39.84
N SER A 446 -31.19 -49.68 -40.72
CA SER A 446 -31.96 -49.78 -41.99
C SER A 446 -33.50 -49.79 -41.81
N TYR A 447 -34.17 -48.81 -42.45
CA TYR A 447 -35.31 -49.00 -43.35
C TYR A 447 -35.59 -47.69 -44.15
N ASP A 448 -35.34 -47.74 -45.47
CA ASP A 448 -36.05 -47.13 -46.63
C ASP A 448 -36.73 -45.75 -46.51
N SER A 449 -36.67 -44.77 -47.44
CA SER A 449 -35.99 -44.54 -48.76
C SER A 449 -36.13 -43.02 -49.10
N ASP A 450 -35.73 -42.38 -50.23
CA ASP A 450 -35.27 -42.79 -51.57
C ASP A 450 -34.44 -41.65 -52.26
N SER A 451 -34.04 -41.88 -53.52
CA SER A 451 -33.86 -40.93 -54.64
C SER A 451 -32.95 -39.68 -54.54
N ALA A 452 -31.63 -39.97 -54.57
CA ALA A 452 -30.65 -39.43 -55.54
C ALA A 452 -30.60 -37.91 -55.91
N GLY A 453 -29.49 -37.23 -55.58
CA GLY A 453 -29.26 -35.82 -55.96
C GLY A 453 -27.82 -35.25 -56.02
N LYS A 454 -26.76 -36.07 -56.03
CA LYS A 454 -25.33 -35.75 -56.36
C LYS A 454 -24.67 -34.40 -55.92
N VAL A 455 -23.57 -34.54 -55.16
CA VAL A 455 -22.27 -33.80 -55.28
C VAL A 455 -22.31 -32.29 -54.87
N ASN A 456 -21.46 -31.77 -53.97
CA ASN A 456 -20.01 -31.95 -53.86
C ASN A 456 -19.42 -31.74 -52.43
N ARG A 457 -18.11 -32.03 -52.27
CA ARG A 457 -17.34 -32.01 -51.00
C ARG A 457 -16.33 -30.84 -50.92
N SER A 458 -16.33 -30.11 -49.80
CA SER A 458 -15.22 -29.31 -49.20
C SER A 458 -15.80 -28.58 -47.98
N CYS A 459 -15.34 -28.66 -46.73
CA CYS A 459 -13.98 -28.59 -46.18
C CYS A 459 -13.24 -27.30 -46.58
N ALA A 460 -13.41 -26.26 -45.78
CA ALA A 460 -12.40 -25.23 -45.53
C ALA A 460 -12.66 -24.59 -44.16
N GLU A 461 -11.59 -24.46 -43.39
CA GLU A 461 -11.41 -23.55 -42.26
C GLU A 461 -11.29 -22.09 -42.80
N ILE A 462 -10.98 -21.10 -41.95
CA ILE A 462 -10.79 -19.65 -42.27
C ILE A 462 -12.13 -18.90 -42.42
N ASP A 463 -12.31 -17.67 -41.91
CA ASP A 463 -11.69 -16.89 -40.81
C ASP A 463 -12.62 -15.67 -40.59
N ASP A 464 -12.27 -14.77 -39.68
CA ASP A 464 -12.99 -13.54 -39.34
C ASP A 464 -13.20 -12.53 -40.49
N ASP A 465 -14.04 -11.54 -40.18
CA ASP A 465 -14.17 -10.21 -40.82
C ASP A 465 -15.18 -10.03 -42.00
N LEU A 466 -15.68 -8.78 -42.11
CA LEU A 466 -16.52 -8.18 -43.17
C LEU A 466 -18.03 -8.51 -43.22
N LEU A 467 -18.82 -7.86 -42.35
CA LEU A 467 -20.22 -7.48 -42.66
C LEU A 467 -20.43 -5.97 -42.77
N LYS A 468 -19.99 -5.40 -43.90
CA LYS A 468 -20.40 -4.04 -44.34
C LYS A 468 -21.57 -4.12 -45.34
N LYS A 469 -22.67 -3.39 -45.05
CA LYS A 469 -23.64 -2.74 -45.98
C LYS A 469 -24.00 -3.51 -47.29
N LYS A 470 -25.27 -3.75 -47.66
CA LYS A 470 -26.32 -2.73 -47.88
C LYS A 470 -27.63 -3.34 -48.45
N HIS A 471 -28.77 -2.78 -48.05
CA HIS A 471 -30.07 -2.68 -48.77
C HIS A 471 -30.94 -3.92 -49.08
N GLY A 472 -32.24 -3.84 -48.68
CA GLY A 472 -33.27 -4.85 -48.99
C GLY A 472 -34.76 -4.43 -48.88
N ASN A 473 -35.07 -3.15 -48.62
CA ASN A 473 -36.31 -2.45 -49.01
C ASN A 473 -37.69 -3.19 -48.91
N VAL A 474 -38.24 -3.40 -47.70
CA VAL A 474 -39.66 -3.84 -47.51
C VAL A 474 -40.42 -3.07 -46.40
N LEU A 475 -40.33 -1.73 -46.37
CA LEU A 475 -41.18 -0.89 -45.49
C LEU A 475 -41.75 0.31 -46.26
N LYS A 476 -42.71 0.04 -47.15
CA LYS A 476 -43.54 1.06 -47.84
C LYS A 476 -45.01 0.64 -47.93
N LYS A 477 -45.73 0.71 -46.82
CA LYS A 477 -47.19 0.98 -46.71
C LYS A 477 -47.59 1.05 -45.22
N ILE A 478 -48.57 1.90 -44.93
CA ILE A 478 -49.01 2.41 -43.60
C ILE A 478 -48.21 3.65 -43.18
N GLY A 479 -48.54 4.77 -43.83
CA GLY A 479 -47.90 6.07 -43.62
C GLY A 479 -48.47 7.19 -44.49
N VAL A 480 -49.72 7.06 -44.94
CA VAL A 480 -50.44 8.08 -45.73
C VAL A 480 -51.90 8.12 -45.29
N LEU A 481 -52.13 8.73 -44.13
CA LEU A 481 -53.38 9.40 -43.79
C LEU A 481 -53.15 10.18 -42.50
N TRP A 482 -53.31 11.52 -42.60
CA TRP A 482 -53.48 12.55 -41.55
C TRP A 482 -52.54 13.76 -41.69
N LYS A 483 -52.76 14.52 -42.77
CA LYS A 483 -52.54 15.97 -42.98
C LYS A 483 -52.83 16.26 -44.48
N LYS A 484 -53.61 17.27 -44.88
CA LYS A 484 -54.38 18.25 -44.10
C LYS A 484 -55.42 18.96 -45.01
N GLN A 485 -56.59 19.26 -44.45
CA GLN A 485 -57.40 20.48 -44.64
C GLN A 485 -58.19 20.80 -45.94
N HIS A 486 -59.41 21.30 -45.67
CA HIS A 486 -60.26 22.26 -46.40
C HIS A 486 -60.93 21.85 -47.73
N LYS A 487 -62.25 21.64 -47.65
CA LYS A 487 -63.17 22.79 -47.74
C LYS A 487 -64.31 22.66 -46.73
#